data_AF-A0AAI8QS56-F1
#
_entry.id   AF-A0AAI8QS56-F1
#
_cell.length_a   1.000
_cell.length_b   1.000
_cell.length_c   1.000
_cell.angle_alpha   90.00
_cell.angle_beta   90.00
_cell.angle_gamma   90.00
#
_symmetry.space_group_name_H-M   'P 1'
#
loop_
_entity.id
_entity.type
_entity.pdbx_description
1 polymer ?
#
loop_
_entity_poly.entity_id
_entity_poly.type
_entity_poly.pdbx_seq_one_letter_code
_entity_poly.pdbx_strand_id
1 'polypeptide(L)'
;MGRPRKNKKDNVLPPRVRSNGYSYVWKPEGSTRSIGLGRVRKTSVAKVWQNYELEKAKLHNIMTVAKLWHMFMDSPAFTELAPRTQKDYRQHQKALLMVFGKVLADNVKTEQVRIFMDKRGLESK
;
A
#
# COMPACT_ATOMS: atom_id res chain seq x y z
N MET A 1 -4.11 18.76 2.89
CA MET A 1 -5.06 18.59 4.02
C MET A 1 -6.34 17.97 3.49
N GLY A 2 -6.83 16.87 4.09
CA GLY A 2 -8.06 16.21 3.65
C GLY A 2 -9.30 17.07 3.91
N ARG A 3 -10.32 16.98 3.05
CA ARG A 3 -11.58 17.73 3.21
C ARG A 3 -12.23 17.39 4.58
N PRO A 4 -12.59 18.39 5.41
CA PRO A 4 -13.27 18.15 6.67
C PRO A 4 -14.62 17.44 6.45
N ARG A 5 -15.02 16.62 7.41
CA ARG A 5 -16.26 15.84 7.33
C ARG A 5 -17.47 16.78 7.36
N LYS A 6 -18.49 16.48 6.55
CA LYS A 6 -19.75 17.25 6.53
C LYS A 6 -20.50 17.14 7.86
N ASN A 7 -20.50 15.96 8.48
CA ASN A 7 -21.16 15.73 9.77
C ASN A 7 -20.14 15.75 10.91
N LYS A 8 -20.30 16.67 11.87
CA LYS A 8 -19.38 16.83 13.01
C LYS A 8 -19.37 15.59 13.92
N LYS A 9 -20.49 14.87 14.03
CA LYS A 9 -20.59 13.64 14.84
C LYS A 9 -19.67 12.52 14.33
N ASP A 10 -19.34 12.54 13.03
CA ASP A 10 -18.47 11.55 12.40
C ASP A 10 -16.98 11.82 12.64
N ASN A 11 -16.60 12.91 13.34
CA ASN A 11 -15.20 13.22 13.65
C ASN A 11 -14.56 12.21 14.60
N VAL A 12 -15.37 11.47 15.37
CA VAL A 12 -14.91 10.41 16.28
C VAL A 12 -14.52 9.13 15.53
N LEU A 13 -14.88 9.02 14.24
CA LEU A 13 -14.61 7.83 13.44
C LEU A 13 -13.18 7.84 12.88
N PRO A 14 -12.58 6.65 12.64
CA PRO A 14 -11.25 6.55 12.07
C PRO A 14 -11.13 7.22 10.69
N PRO A 15 -9.91 7.59 10.26
CA PRO A 15 -9.68 8.23 8.96
C PRO A 15 -10.30 7.45 7.78
N ARG A 16 -10.94 8.18 6.86
CA ARG A 16 -11.60 7.62 5.65
C ARG A 16 -12.72 6.60 5.95
N VAL A 17 -13.24 6.57 7.17
CA VAL A 17 -14.45 5.82 7.54
C VAL A 17 -15.66 6.74 7.48
N ARG A 18 -16.76 6.28 6.89
CA ARG A 18 -18.03 7.01 6.83
C ARG A 18 -19.19 6.10 7.22
N SER A 19 -20.26 6.67 7.76
CA SER A 19 -21.53 5.98 7.92
C SER A 19 -22.39 6.14 6.67
N ASN A 20 -22.98 5.06 6.17
CA ASN A 20 -23.99 5.11 5.09
C ASN A 20 -25.43 4.95 5.64
N GLY A 21 -25.62 5.06 6.96
CA GLY A 21 -26.90 4.82 7.64
C GLY A 21 -27.13 3.37 8.07
N TYR A 22 -26.52 2.39 7.39
CA TYR A 22 -26.66 0.96 7.69
C TYR A 22 -25.40 0.35 8.31
N SER A 23 -24.23 0.74 7.80
CA SER A 23 -22.92 0.26 8.20
C SER A 23 -21.87 1.37 8.22
N TYR A 24 -20.83 1.14 9.02
CA TYR A 24 -19.59 1.88 8.94
C TYR A 24 -18.75 1.32 7.80
N VAL A 25 -18.35 2.18 6.88
CA VAL A 25 -17.64 1.80 5.66
C VAL A 25 -16.32 2.53 5.60
N TRP A 26 -15.24 1.77 5.47
CA TRP A 26 -13.89 2.26 5.27
C TRP A 26 -13.50 2.20 3.80
N LYS A 27 -12.89 3.27 3.30
CA LYS A 27 -12.25 3.30 1.98
C LYS A 27 -10.74 3.49 2.14
N PRO A 28 -9.93 2.43 1.98
CA PRO A 28 -8.47 2.54 2.02
C PRO A 28 -7.95 3.54 0.99
N GLU A 29 -6.73 4.01 1.21
CA GLU A 29 -6.05 4.86 0.23
C GLU A 29 -5.61 4.06 -0.99
N GLY A 30 -5.73 4.65 -2.18
CA GLY A 30 -5.37 3.98 -3.44
C GLY A 30 -6.28 2.81 -3.85
N SER A 31 -7.33 2.49 -3.08
CA SER A 31 -8.27 1.41 -3.39
C SER A 31 -9.65 1.95 -3.77
N THR A 32 -10.28 1.34 -4.77
CA THR A 32 -11.68 1.54 -5.13
C THR A 32 -12.64 0.75 -4.24
N ARG A 33 -12.13 -0.24 -3.50
CA ARG A 33 -12.92 -1.14 -2.67
C ARG A 33 -13.35 -0.47 -1.37
N SER A 34 -14.55 -0.83 -0.92
CA SER A 34 -15.14 -0.38 0.34
C SER A 34 -15.22 -1.56 1.29
N ILE A 35 -14.67 -1.41 2.50
CA ILE A 35 -14.64 -2.46 3.52
C ILE A 35 -15.65 -2.09 4.60
N GLY A 36 -16.55 -3.02 4.95
CA GLY A 36 -17.50 -2.83 6.03
C GLY A 36 -16.87 -3.10 7.39
N LEU A 37 -16.97 -2.14 8.32
CA LEU A 37 -16.43 -2.24 9.68
C LEU A 37 -17.49 -2.62 10.73
N GLY A 38 -18.75 -2.79 10.32
CA GLY A 38 -19.87 -3.19 11.19
C GLY A 38 -21.17 -2.44 10.90
N ARG A 39 -22.29 -2.91 11.44
CA ARG A 39 -23.61 -2.24 11.30
C ARG A 39 -23.76 -1.10 12.30
N VAL A 40 -24.28 0.05 11.87
CA VAL A 40 -24.37 1.28 12.69
C VAL A 40 -25.15 1.07 13.98
N ARG A 41 -26.28 0.36 13.93
CA ARG A 41 -27.14 0.12 15.11
C ARG A 41 -26.63 -0.94 16.08
N LYS A 42 -25.67 -1.78 15.66
CA LYS A 42 -25.20 -2.94 16.44
C LYS A 42 -23.75 -2.81 16.92
N THR A 43 -23.02 -1.81 16.45
CA THR A 43 -21.56 -1.72 16.64
C THR A 43 -21.23 -0.42 17.34
N SER A 44 -20.56 -0.50 18.49
CA SER A 44 -20.05 0.69 19.19
C SER A 44 -18.88 1.32 18.42
N VAL A 45 -18.65 2.61 18.65
CA VAL A 45 -17.53 3.34 18.01
C VAL A 45 -16.18 2.69 18.34
N ALA A 46 -15.98 2.22 19.58
CA ALA A 46 -14.77 1.50 19.97
C ALA A 46 -14.55 0.22 19.15
N LYS A 47 -15.62 -0.55 18.90
CA LYS A 47 -15.52 -1.77 18.08
C LYS A 47 -15.23 -1.45 16.60
N VAL A 48 -15.72 -0.31 16.10
CA VAL A 48 -15.36 0.19 14.76
C VAL A 48 -13.88 0.52 14.66
N TRP A 49 -13.29 1.15 15.70
CA TRP A 49 -11.85 1.39 15.78
C TRP A 49 -11.06 0.08 15.77
N GLN A 50 -11.45 -0.89 16.59
CA GLN A 50 -10.79 -2.21 16.61
C GLN A 50 -10.84 -2.90 15.24
N ASN A 51 -12.01 -2.93 14.59
CA ASN A 51 -12.16 -3.53 13.26
C ASN A 51 -11.36 -2.77 12.20
N TYR A 52 -11.31 -1.44 12.29
CA TYR A 52 -10.48 -0.61 11.41
C TYR A 52 -9.00 -0.97 11.51
N GLU A 53 -8.47 -1.12 12.71
CA GLU A 53 -7.06 -1.49 12.94
C GLU A 53 -6.75 -2.88 12.40
N LEU A 54 -7.63 -3.86 12.63
CA LEU A 54 -7.48 -5.21 12.11
C LEU A 54 -7.47 -5.25 10.58
N GLU A 55 -8.43 -4.58 9.93
CA GLU A 55 -8.48 -4.51 8.47
C GLU A 55 -7.30 -3.72 7.88
N LYS A 56 -6.87 -2.67 8.57
CA LYS A 56 -5.67 -1.91 8.20
C LYS A 56 -4.41 -2.77 8.33
N ALA A 57 -4.29 -3.57 9.39
CA ALA A 57 -3.17 -4.49 9.58
C ALA A 57 -3.15 -5.57 8.49
N LYS A 58 -4.30 -6.14 8.12
CA LYS A 58 -4.39 -7.10 7.01
C LYS A 58 -3.90 -6.50 5.69
N LEU A 59 -4.31 -5.28 5.37
CA LEU A 59 -3.81 -4.58 4.17
C LEU A 59 -2.33 -4.24 4.27
N HIS A 60 -1.86 -3.87 5.47
CA HIS A 60 -0.45 -3.61 5.70
C HIS A 60 0.40 -4.88 5.56
N ASN A 61 -0.12 -6.05 5.92
CA ASN A 61 0.59 -7.33 5.80
C ASN A 61 0.77 -7.79 4.35
N ILE A 62 0.14 -7.13 3.38
CA ILE A 62 0.35 -7.43 1.98
C ILE A 62 1.77 -7.00 1.57
N MET A 63 2.65 -7.98 1.42
CA MET A 63 4.04 -7.78 1.01
C MET A 63 4.13 -7.72 -0.52
N THR A 64 4.09 -6.50 -1.06
CA THR A 64 4.35 -6.27 -2.49
C THR A 64 5.84 -6.10 -2.76
N VAL A 65 6.26 -6.27 -4.02
CA VAL A 65 7.64 -6.00 -4.46
C VAL A 65 8.04 -4.56 -4.13
N ALA A 66 7.14 -3.59 -4.33
CA ALA A 66 7.42 -2.21 -3.94
C ALA A 66 7.71 -2.11 -2.45
N LYS A 67 6.92 -2.76 -1.60
CA LYS A 67 7.11 -2.68 -0.15
C LYS A 67 8.46 -3.27 0.28
N LEU A 68 8.82 -4.44 -0.24
CA LEU A 68 10.14 -5.05 -0.01
C LEU A 68 11.28 -4.16 -0.49
N TRP A 69 11.12 -3.55 -1.65
CA TRP A 69 12.14 -2.65 -2.19
C TRP A 69 12.35 -1.40 -1.32
N HIS A 70 11.28 -0.81 -0.78
CA HIS A 70 11.41 0.30 0.18
C HIS A 70 12.07 -0.15 1.48
N MET A 71 11.73 -1.34 1.99
CA MET A 71 12.41 -1.91 3.16
C MET A 71 13.92 -2.12 2.91
N PHE A 72 14.30 -2.54 1.71
CA PHE A 72 15.72 -2.63 1.32
C PHE A 72 16.38 -1.23 1.28
N MET A 73 15.70 -0.23 0.73
CA MET A 73 16.20 1.15 0.68
C MET A 73 16.38 1.78 2.06
N ASP A 74 15.57 1.37 3.04
CA ASP A 74 15.68 1.82 4.43
C ASP A 74 16.68 0.97 5.25
N SER A 75 17.20 -0.11 4.67
CA SER A 75 18.11 -1.02 5.37
C SER A 75 19.55 -0.49 5.41
N PRO A 76 20.35 -0.88 6.43
CA PRO A 76 21.77 -0.54 6.50
C PRO A 76 22.55 -0.92 5.25
N ALA A 77 22.21 -2.07 4.65
CA ALA A 77 22.85 -2.59 3.44
C ALA A 77 22.73 -1.64 2.24
N PHE A 78 21.69 -0.80 2.18
CA PHE A 78 21.58 0.24 1.15
C PHE A 78 22.26 1.54 1.59
N THR A 79 22.07 1.96 2.83
CA THR A 79 22.61 3.24 3.32
C THR A 79 24.14 3.27 3.37
N GLU A 80 24.78 2.12 3.55
CA GLU A 80 26.24 1.98 3.55
C GLU A 80 26.86 2.00 2.15
N LEU A 81 26.05 1.87 1.08
CA LEU A 81 26.56 1.92 -0.29
C LEU A 81 27.10 3.32 -0.64
N ALA A 82 28.06 3.36 -1.56
CA ALA A 82 28.60 4.63 -2.06
C ALA A 82 27.48 5.50 -2.67
N PRO A 83 27.54 6.85 -2.55
CA PRO A 83 26.47 7.75 -3.03
C PRO A 83 26.14 7.58 -4.52
N ARG A 84 27.14 7.27 -5.35
CA ARG A 84 26.95 6.96 -6.78
C ARG A 84 26.08 5.72 -6.96
N THR A 85 26.41 4.64 -6.25
CA THR A 85 25.67 3.38 -6.30
C THR A 85 24.23 3.58 -5.80
N GLN A 86 24.03 4.33 -4.71
CA GLN A 86 22.67 4.67 -4.25
C GLN A 86 21.85 5.38 -5.34
N LYS A 87 22.47 6.30 -6.09
CA LYS A 87 21.83 6.99 -7.20
C LYS A 87 21.45 6.03 -8.33
N ASP A 88 22.33 5.11 -8.69
CA ASP A 88 22.08 4.11 -9.74
C ASP A 88 20.88 3.22 -9.36
N TYR A 89 20.83 2.72 -8.13
CA TYR A 89 19.66 1.97 -7.62
C TYR A 89 18.36 2.79 -7.70
N ARG A 90 18.39 4.08 -7.32
CA ARG A 90 17.23 4.98 -7.42
C ARG A 90 16.81 5.29 -8.86
N GLN A 91 17.71 5.20 -9.82
CA GLN A 91 17.42 5.32 -11.24
C GLN A 91 16.77 4.04 -11.76
N HIS A 92 17.39 2.89 -11.50
CA HIS A 92 16.93 1.60 -12.01
C HIS A 92 15.64 1.10 -11.35
N GLN A 93 15.35 1.50 -10.11
CA GLN A 93 14.09 1.13 -9.43
C GLN A 93 12.85 1.63 -10.17
N LYS A 94 12.92 2.75 -10.92
CA LYS A 94 11.73 3.34 -11.55
C LYS A 94 11.08 2.36 -12.52
N ALA A 95 11.88 1.72 -13.37
CA ALA A 95 11.40 0.71 -14.32
C ALA A 95 10.90 -0.56 -13.60
N LEU A 96 11.63 -1.00 -12.57
CA LEU A 96 11.25 -2.19 -11.78
C LEU A 96 9.91 -1.98 -11.07
N LEU A 97 9.74 -0.87 -10.37
CA LEU A 97 8.53 -0.56 -9.60
C LEU A 97 7.33 -0.26 -10.51
N MET A 98 7.56 0.24 -11.73
CA MET A 98 6.51 0.43 -12.72
C MET A 98 5.87 -0.90 -13.13
N VAL A 99 6.68 -1.95 -13.31
CA VAL A 99 6.20 -3.27 -13.77
C VAL A 99 5.76 -4.15 -12.60
N PHE A 100 6.61 -4.27 -11.57
CA PHE A 100 6.40 -5.23 -10.49
C PHE A 100 5.86 -4.61 -9.19
N GLY A 101 5.82 -3.29 -9.06
CA GLY A 101 5.60 -2.65 -7.76
C GLY A 101 4.28 -3.02 -7.07
N LYS A 102 3.22 -3.29 -7.84
CA LYS A 102 1.91 -3.70 -7.33
C LYS A 102 1.74 -5.22 -7.17
N VAL A 103 2.72 -6.00 -7.61
CA VAL A 103 2.68 -7.46 -7.56
C VAL A 103 3.04 -7.93 -6.15
N LEU A 104 2.35 -8.97 -5.66
CA LEU A 104 2.71 -9.66 -4.42
C LEU A 104 4.08 -10.31 -4.59
N ALA A 105 4.95 -10.20 -3.59
CA ALA A 105 6.30 -10.74 -3.65
C ALA A 105 6.32 -12.23 -4.02
N ASP A 106 5.43 -13.01 -3.40
CA ASP A 106 5.32 -14.47 -3.60
C ASP A 106 4.81 -14.85 -4.99
N ASN A 107 4.18 -13.92 -5.71
CA ASN A 107 3.59 -14.17 -7.04
C ASN A 107 4.54 -13.82 -8.19
N VAL A 108 5.74 -13.31 -7.90
CA VAL A 108 6.71 -12.99 -8.95
C VAL A 108 7.28 -14.28 -9.53
N LYS A 109 6.97 -14.53 -10.81
CA LYS A 109 7.48 -15.69 -11.53
C LYS A 109 8.80 -15.38 -12.24
N THR A 110 9.69 -16.36 -12.32
CA THR A 110 10.96 -16.27 -13.05
C THR A 110 10.77 -15.90 -14.52
N GLU A 111 9.74 -16.44 -15.16
CA GLU A 111 9.35 -16.12 -16.53
C GLU A 111 9.09 -14.62 -16.74
N GLN A 112 8.39 -13.98 -15.80
CA GLN A 112 8.10 -12.54 -15.87
C GLN A 112 9.36 -11.70 -15.71
N VAL A 113 10.27 -12.11 -14.81
CA VAL A 113 11.58 -11.47 -14.65
C VAL A 113 12.40 -11.60 -15.93
N ARG A 114 12.39 -12.76 -16.58
CA ARG A 114 13.11 -12.99 -17.82
C ARG A 114 12.63 -12.07 -18.94
N ILE A 115 11.31 -12.01 -19.17
CA ILE A 115 10.70 -11.12 -20.16
C ILE A 115 11.05 -9.65 -19.89
N PHE A 116 11.04 -9.23 -18.62
CA PHE A 116 11.43 -7.87 -18.24
C PHE A 116 12.91 -7.59 -18.57
N MET A 117 13.81 -8.51 -18.24
CA MET A 117 15.24 -8.34 -18.54
C MET A 117 15.53 -8.34 -20.04
N ASP A 118 14.88 -9.20 -20.82
CA ASP A 118 15.07 -9.25 -22.28
C ASP A 118 14.60 -7.94 -22.93
N LYS A 119 13.45 -7.38 -22.53
CA LYS A 119 12.98 -6.07 -23.02
C LYS A 119 13.94 -4.93 -22.65
N ARG A 120 14.44 -4.94 -21.41
CA ARG A 120 15.38 -3.92 -20.93
C ARG A 120 16.73 -3.99 -21.65
N GLY A 121 17.17 -5.18 -22.02
CA GLY A 121 18.39 -5.39 -22.81
C GLY A 121 18.30 -4.79 -24.22
N LEU A 122 17.09 -4.74 -24.80
CA LEU A 122 16.86 -4.08 -26.09
C LEU A 122 16.91 -2.55 -25.98
N GLU A 123 16.39 -1.98 -24.89
CA GLU A 123 16.40 -0.52 -24.65
C GLU A 123 17.77 0.05 -24.28
N SER A 124 18.73 -0.81 -23.91
CA SER A 124 20.09 -0.40 -23.53
C SER A 124 21.10 -0.44 -24.69
N LYS A 125 20.66 -0.81 -25.89
CA LYS A 125 21.46 -0.71 -27.13
C LYS A 125 21.25 0.65 -27.78
#